data_AF-A0A2T0RBT4-F1
#
_entry.id   AF-A0A2T0RBT4-F1
#
_cell.length_a   1.000
_cell.length_b   1.000
_cell.length_c   1.000
_cell.angle_alpha   90.00
_cell.angle_beta   90.00
_cell.angle_gamma   90.00
#
_symmetry.space_group_name_H-M   'P 1'
#
loop_
_entity.id
_entity.type
_entity.pdbx_description
1 polymer ?
#
loop_
_entity_poly.entity_id
_entity_poly.type
_entity_poly.pdbx_seq_one_letter_code
_entity_poly.pdbx_strand_id
1 'polypeptide(L)'
;MSQPLNVGPAAGDPPPHVVEPALQLARVRAARDAWLAEATAVLRADRRVAGTVVVGSLAAGGSDAFSDVDLIVVLDPPIPPVLLADPFAGLGLLSFWGQGQGGASPLVARNP
;
A
#
# COMPACT_ATOMS: atom_id res chain seq x y z
N MET A 1 -57.90 25.64 -1.50
CA MET A 1 -57.29 25.04 -0.30
C MET A 1 -55.85 24.71 -0.64
N SER A 2 -54.93 25.48 -0.06
CA SER A 2 -53.49 25.40 -0.31
C SER A 2 -52.87 24.20 0.39
N GLN A 3 -52.00 23.47 -0.30
CA GLN A 3 -51.11 22.46 0.28
C GLN A 3 -49.91 23.15 0.94
N PRO A 4 -49.38 22.69 2.09
CA PRO A 4 -48.01 22.96 2.46
C PRO A 4 -47.12 21.71 2.29
N LEU A 5 -46.24 21.83 1.30
CA LEU A 5 -44.81 21.46 1.26
C LEU A 5 -44.31 20.36 2.20
N ASN A 6 -44.00 19.20 1.60
CA ASN A 6 -43.09 18.21 2.16
C ASN A 6 -41.69 18.84 2.30
N VAL A 7 -41.28 19.18 3.52
CA VAL A 7 -39.93 19.66 3.82
C VAL A 7 -39.02 18.43 3.88
N GLY A 8 -38.33 18.15 2.77
CA GLY A 8 -37.21 17.23 2.77
C GLY A 8 -36.08 17.75 3.69
N PRO A 9 -35.27 16.87 4.30
CA PRO A 9 -34.19 17.31 5.16
C PRO A 9 -33.20 18.17 4.36
N ALA A 10 -32.77 19.25 5.02
CA ALA A 10 -31.86 20.26 4.52
C ALA A 10 -30.55 19.65 3.98
N ALA A 11 -29.97 20.35 3.01
CA ALA A 11 -28.64 20.09 2.45
C ALA A 11 -27.59 19.95 3.57
N GLY A 12 -27.35 18.72 3.99
CA GLY A 12 -26.20 18.32 4.79
C GLY A 12 -25.12 17.81 3.86
N ASP A 13 -23.86 18.08 4.22
CA ASP A 13 -22.69 17.55 3.53
C ASP A 13 -22.85 16.08 3.15
N PRO A 14 -22.40 15.66 1.96
CA PRO A 14 -22.39 14.25 1.61
C PRO A 14 -21.59 13.49 2.67
N PRO A 15 -22.08 12.32 3.14
CA PRO A 15 -21.37 11.55 4.15
C PRO A 15 -19.96 11.23 3.64
N PRO A 16 -18.93 11.23 4.51
CA PRO A 16 -17.52 11.14 4.13
C PRO A 16 -17.09 9.82 3.45
N HIS A 17 -18.06 8.98 3.05
CA HIS A 17 -17.89 7.62 2.55
C HIS A 17 -18.32 7.46 1.08
N VAL A 18 -18.93 8.47 0.45
CA VAL A 18 -19.28 8.41 -0.97
C VAL A 18 -18.16 9.06 -1.78
N VAL A 19 -16.97 8.43 -1.74
CA VAL A 19 -15.99 8.67 -2.80
C VAL A 19 -16.48 7.87 -4.01
N GLU A 20 -16.64 8.54 -5.15
CA GLU A 20 -16.98 7.86 -6.42
C GLU A 20 -16.06 6.64 -6.61
N PRO A 21 -16.60 5.42 -6.83
CA PRO A 21 -15.79 4.19 -6.88
C PRO A 21 -14.60 4.26 -7.84
N ALA A 22 -14.76 4.96 -8.97
CA ALA A 22 -13.70 5.21 -9.93
C ALA A 22 -12.55 6.07 -9.37
N LEU A 23 -12.87 7.08 -8.56
CA LEU A 23 -11.88 7.92 -7.90
C LEU A 23 -11.12 7.15 -6.81
N GLN A 24 -11.81 6.28 -6.07
CA GLN A 24 -11.17 5.39 -5.10
C GLN A 24 -10.21 4.43 -5.80
N LEU A 25 -10.63 3.78 -6.89
CA LEU A 25 -9.78 2.89 -7.68
C LEU A 25 -8.55 3.63 -8.22
N ALA A 26 -8.71 4.83 -8.77
CA ALA A 26 -7.60 5.63 -9.28
C ALA A 26 -6.58 5.98 -8.19
N ARG A 27 -7.05 6.37 -6.99
CA ARG A 27 -6.18 6.67 -5.85
C ARG A 27 -5.41 5.43 -5.37
N VAL A 28 -6.10 4.31 -5.24
CA VAL A 28 -5.47 3.06 -4.80
C VAL A 28 -4.45 2.58 -5.83
N ARG A 29 -4.76 2.67 -7.14
CA ARG A 29 -3.81 2.34 -8.20
C ARG A 29 -2.55 3.21 -8.11
N ALA A 30 -2.70 4.52 -7.97
CA ALA A 30 -1.55 5.42 -7.82
C ALA A 30 -0.70 5.08 -6.58
N ALA A 31 -1.34 4.73 -5.46
CA ALA A 31 -0.63 4.30 -4.25
C ALA A 31 0.11 2.97 -4.45
N ARG A 32 -0.49 1.98 -5.12
CA ARG A 32 0.16 0.71 -5.46
C ARG A 32 1.35 0.93 -6.38
N ASP A 33 1.20 1.76 -7.41
CA ASP A 33 2.27 2.07 -8.37
C ASP A 33 3.45 2.75 -7.66
N ALA A 34 3.17 3.70 -6.75
CA ALA A 34 4.20 4.36 -5.96
C ALA A 34 4.93 3.39 -5.02
N TRP A 35 4.17 2.56 -4.29
CA TRP A 35 4.75 1.56 -3.40
C TRP A 35 5.58 0.52 -4.15
N LEU A 36 5.10 0.03 -5.30
CA LEU A 36 5.84 -0.92 -6.15
C LEU A 36 7.14 -0.31 -6.69
N ALA A 37 7.14 0.96 -7.08
CA ALA A 37 8.35 1.64 -7.53
C ALA A 37 9.40 1.71 -6.41
N GLU A 38 8.99 2.06 -5.20
CA GLU A 38 9.87 2.10 -4.03
C GLU A 38 10.37 0.70 -3.64
N ALA A 39 9.47 -0.27 -3.51
CA ALA A 39 9.81 -1.65 -3.20
C ALA A 39 10.78 -2.23 -4.24
N THR A 40 10.56 -1.93 -5.53
CA THR A 40 11.48 -2.33 -6.60
C THR A 40 12.87 -1.72 -6.42
N ALA A 41 12.97 -0.43 -6.06
CA ALA A 41 14.24 0.22 -5.83
C ALA A 41 15.01 -0.40 -4.65
N VAL A 42 14.31 -0.66 -3.54
CA VAL A 42 14.87 -1.31 -2.35
C VAL A 42 15.35 -2.73 -2.66
N LEU A 43 14.49 -3.55 -3.27
CA LEU A 43 14.79 -4.95 -3.57
C LEU A 43 15.92 -5.09 -4.60
N ARG A 44 16.03 -4.16 -5.56
CA ARG A 44 17.16 -4.14 -6.51
C ARG A 44 18.49 -3.76 -5.86
N ALA A 45 18.46 -2.96 -4.79
CA ALA A 45 19.66 -2.55 -4.07
C ALA A 45 20.17 -3.62 -3.11
N ASP A 46 19.30 -4.55 -2.68
CA ASP A 46 19.66 -5.63 -1.77
C ASP A 46 20.34 -6.79 -2.51
N ARG A 47 21.63 -7.01 -2.24
CA ARG A 47 22.43 -8.07 -2.86
C ARG A 47 21.95 -9.49 -2.54
N ARG A 48 21.12 -9.66 -1.51
CA ARG A 48 20.55 -10.96 -1.14
C ARG A 48 19.36 -11.32 -2.02
N VAL A 49 18.76 -10.35 -2.72
CA VAL A 49 17.60 -10.61 -3.58
C VAL A 49 18.07 -11.20 -4.90
N ALA A 50 17.76 -12.47 -5.11
CA ALA A 50 18.02 -13.19 -6.35
C ALA A 50 16.93 -12.92 -7.41
N GLY A 51 15.72 -12.62 -6.97
CA GLY A 51 14.61 -12.33 -7.87
C GLY A 51 13.33 -11.92 -7.14
N THR A 52 12.41 -11.31 -7.90
CA THR A 52 11.11 -10.84 -7.41
C THR A 52 10.05 -11.09 -8.46
N VAL A 53 8.84 -11.49 -8.06
CA VAL A 53 7.70 -11.65 -8.96
C VAL A 53 6.41 -11.15 -8.30
N VAL A 54 5.66 -10.33 -9.03
CA VAL A 54 4.30 -9.92 -8.66
C VAL A 54 3.35 -11.03 -9.09
N VAL A 55 2.45 -11.43 -8.18
CA VAL A 55 1.45 -12.47 -8.43
C VAL A 55 0.05 -11.96 -8.09
N GLY A 56 -0.94 -12.85 -8.09
CA GLY A 56 -2.29 -12.53 -7.68
C GLY A 56 -3.07 -11.63 -8.65
N SER A 57 -4.06 -10.93 -8.11
CA SER A 57 -5.04 -10.16 -8.88
C SER A 57 -4.41 -9.07 -9.73
N LEU A 58 -3.33 -8.45 -9.25
CA LEU A 58 -2.58 -7.42 -9.98
C LEU A 58 -1.88 -8.01 -11.21
N ALA A 59 -1.20 -9.16 -11.05
CA ALA A 59 -0.56 -9.85 -12.16
C ALA A 59 -1.57 -10.39 -13.19
N ALA A 60 -2.76 -10.79 -12.74
CA ALA A 60 -3.84 -11.28 -13.60
C ALA A 60 -4.63 -10.16 -14.31
N GLY A 61 -4.38 -8.88 -13.98
CA GLY A 61 -5.12 -7.74 -14.53
C GLY A 61 -6.55 -7.57 -13.97
N GLY A 62 -6.87 -8.26 -12.86
CA GLY A 62 -8.19 -8.25 -12.23
C GLY A 62 -8.28 -7.41 -10.96
N SER A 63 -7.28 -6.60 -10.63
CA SER A 63 -7.26 -5.84 -9.36
C SER A 63 -8.31 -4.74 -9.34
N ASP A 64 -9.05 -4.63 -8.24
CA ASP A 64 -10.02 -3.58 -7.95
C ASP A 64 -9.51 -2.61 -6.87
N ALA A 65 -10.39 -1.82 -6.26
CA ALA A 65 -10.02 -0.84 -5.22
C ALA A 65 -9.69 -1.49 -3.86
N PHE A 66 -9.94 -2.79 -3.67
CA PHE A 66 -9.72 -3.51 -2.43
C PHE A 66 -8.56 -4.50 -2.51
N SER A 67 -8.10 -4.80 -3.72
CA SER A 67 -6.97 -5.68 -3.95
C SER A 67 -5.70 -5.16 -3.26
N ASP A 68 -4.82 -6.05 -2.86
CA ASP A 68 -3.49 -5.75 -2.36
C ASP A 68 -2.42 -6.07 -3.42
N VAL A 69 -1.15 -6.08 -3.01
CA VAL A 69 -0.03 -6.47 -3.85
C VAL A 69 0.56 -7.76 -3.29
N ASP A 70 0.43 -8.84 -4.04
CA ASP A 70 1.10 -10.10 -3.72
C ASP A 70 2.50 -10.12 -4.37
N LEU A 71 3.53 -10.25 -3.54
CA LEU A 71 4.93 -10.26 -3.98
C LEU A 71 5.65 -11.50 -3.43
N ILE A 72 6.31 -12.23 -4.33
CA ILE A 72 7.27 -13.27 -3.95
C ILE A 72 8.68 -12.70 -4.14
N VAL A 73 9.50 -12.82 -3.10
CA VAL A 73 10.91 -12.43 -3.10
C VAL A 73 11.76 -13.67 -2.88
N VAL A 74 12.70 -13.94 -3.79
CA VAL A 74 13.65 -15.04 -3.70
C VAL A 74 14.98 -14.49 -3.22
N LEU A 75 15.55 -15.12 -2.18
CA LEU A 75 16.78 -14.70 -1.54
C LEU A 75 17.89 -15.74 -1.72
N ASP A 76 19.09 -15.29 -2.05
CA ASP A 76 20.31 -16.10 -2.12
C ASP A 76 21.53 -15.24 -1.69
N PRO A 77 22.22 -15.56 -0.57
CA PRO A 77 21.98 -16.68 0.33
C PRO A 77 20.69 -16.51 1.16
N PRO A 78 20.13 -17.60 1.71
CA PRO A 78 18.96 -17.53 2.57
C PRO A 78 19.22 -16.66 3.81
N ILE A 79 18.23 -15.88 4.21
CA ILE A 79 18.30 -15.05 5.42
C ILE A 79 17.94 -15.84 6.68
N PRO A 80 18.45 -15.44 7.87
CA PRO A 80 18.05 -16.04 9.13
C PRO A 80 16.52 -16.01 9.30
N PRO A 81 15.88 -17.11 9.75
CA PRO A 81 14.42 -17.16 9.93
C PRO A 81 13.85 -16.06 10.84
N VAL A 82 14.66 -15.52 11.77
CA VAL A 82 14.26 -14.40 12.63
C VAL A 82 13.93 -13.14 11.81
N LEU A 83 14.55 -12.94 10.64
CA LEU A 83 14.22 -11.83 9.74
C LEU A 83 12.94 -12.09 8.92
N LEU A 84 12.42 -13.32 8.91
CA LEU A 84 11.12 -13.64 8.30
C LEU A 84 9.95 -13.34 9.26
N ALA A 85 10.21 -13.08 10.54
CA ALA A 85 9.18 -12.65 11.49
C ALA A 85 8.61 -11.27 11.12
N ASP A 86 9.46 -10.40 10.55
CA ASP A 86 9.07 -9.16 9.90
C ASP A 86 9.85 -9.02 8.57
N PRO A 87 9.32 -9.56 7.47
CA PRO A 87 10.01 -9.53 6.18
C PRO A 87 10.11 -8.11 5.62
N PHE A 88 9.22 -7.19 6.01
CA PHE A 88 9.30 -5.80 5.56
C PHE A 88 10.50 -5.12 6.21
N ALA A 89 10.65 -5.22 7.53
CA ALA A 89 11.84 -4.71 8.21
C ALA A 89 13.12 -5.43 7.76
N GLY A 90 13.07 -6.76 7.58
CA GLY A 90 14.22 -7.56 7.15
C GLY A 90 14.74 -7.22 5.75
N LEU A 91 13.87 -6.70 4.88
CA LEU A 91 14.18 -6.24 3.53
C LEU A 91 14.26 -4.72 3.40
N GLY A 92 14.03 -3.96 4.48
CA GLY A 92 14.01 -2.50 4.45
C GLY A 92 12.84 -1.90 3.66
N LEU A 93 11.74 -2.65 3.50
CA LEU A 93 10.52 -2.18 2.83
C LEU A 93 9.67 -1.36 3.80
N LEU A 94 9.06 -0.28 3.29
CA LEU A 94 8.06 0.46 4.06
C LEU A 94 6.80 -0.39 4.24
N SER A 95 6.36 -0.53 5.49
CA SER A 95 5.05 -1.08 5.81
C SER A 95 3.97 0.01 5.65
N PHE A 96 2.85 -0.35 5.04
CA PHE A 96 1.73 0.57 4.76
C PHE A 96 1.13 1.18 6.05
N TRP A 97 1.34 0.55 7.21
CA TRP A 97 0.86 1.00 8.52
C TRP A 97 1.78 2.03 9.22
N GLY A 98 2.90 2.45 8.60
CA GLY A 98 3.91 3.32 9.24
C GLY A 98 3.76 4.83 9.01
N GLN A 99 2.84 5.31 8.17
CA GLN A 99 2.72 6.73 7.83
C GLN A 99 1.72 7.52 8.71
N GLY A 100 1.03 6.87 9.64
CA GLY A 100 -0.04 7.48 10.45
C GLY A 100 0.30 7.92 11.87
N GLN A 101 1.49 7.62 12.40
CA GLN A 101 1.91 8.12 13.71
C GLN A 101 3.26 8.81 13.59
N GLY A 102 3.23 10.14 13.75
CA GLY A 102 4.41 10.98 13.69
C GLY A 102 5.47 10.56 14.71
N GLY A 103 6.73 10.63 14.29
CA GLY A 103 7.87 10.63 15.22
C GLY A 103 8.94 9.60 14.87
N ALA A 104 10.02 10.12 14.29
CA ALA A 104 11.35 9.52 14.19
C ALA A 104 11.52 8.28 13.31
N SER A 105 12.15 8.48 12.15
CA SER A 105 13.16 7.52 11.69
C SER A 105 14.37 7.59 12.63
N PRO A 106 14.78 6.45 13.20
CA PRO A 106 16.21 6.18 13.31
C PRO A 106 16.43 4.70 12.92
N LEU A 107 17.20 4.37 11.89
CA LEU A 107 18.65 4.23 12.00
C LEU A 107 19.19 3.85 10.61
N VAL A 108 19.59 4.85 9.82
CA VAL A 108 20.72 4.67 8.90
C VAL A 108 21.96 4.94 9.74
N ALA A 109 22.38 3.94 10.52
CA ALA A 109 23.72 3.95 11.09
C ALA A 109 24.70 3.62 9.96
N ARG A 110 25.24 4.68 9.35
CA ARG A 110 26.46 4.63 8.55
C ARG A 110 27.57 4.10 9.46
N ASN A 111 28.22 3.00 9.09
CA ASN A 111 29.47 2.60 9.72
C ASN A 111 30.64 3.28 8.97
N PRO A 112 31.67 3.79 9.69
CA PRO A 112 32.89 4.32 9.09
C PRO A 112 33.73 3.24 8.41
#